data_AF-A0A841DH32-F1
#
_entry.id   AF-A0A841DH32-F1
#
_cell.length_a   1.000
_cell.length_b   1.000
_cell.length_c   1.000
_cell.angle_alpha   90.00
_cell.angle_beta   90.00
_cell.angle_gamma   90.00
#
_symmetry.space_group_name_H-M   'P 1'
#
loop_
_entity.id
_entity.type
_entity.pdbx_description
1 polymer ?
#
loop_
_entity_poly.entity_id
_entity_poly.type
_entity_poly.pdbx_seq_one_letter_code
_entity_poly.pdbx_strand_id
1 'polypeptide(L)'
;MKRRRASFFCDAANVRRALRKITEDAKIGTGWLPRELRHSFVSIMSGQGVPLEIIADLVGHAGTSVTEAVYRQQLRPVITKSAHTMDTVFGDSRRAESE
;
A
#
# COMPACT_ATOMS: atom_id res chain seq x y z
N MET A 1 -23.33 -24.64 33.90
CA MET A 1 -23.46 -23.25 33.39
C MET A 1 -22.39 -22.99 32.32
N LYS A 2 -22.71 -23.11 31.02
CA LYS A 2 -21.73 -22.85 29.94
C LYS A 2 -21.47 -21.34 29.86
N ARG A 3 -20.25 -20.90 30.21
CA ARG A 3 -19.83 -19.49 30.04
C ARG A 3 -19.88 -19.14 28.56
N ARG A 4 -20.88 -18.35 28.13
CA ARG A 4 -20.86 -17.68 26.84
C ARG A 4 -19.68 -16.71 26.87
N ARG A 5 -18.63 -16.97 26.09
CA ARG A 5 -17.60 -15.96 25.84
C ARG A 5 -18.30 -14.74 25.26
N ALA A 6 -18.17 -13.59 25.91
CA ALA A 6 -18.64 -12.34 25.33
C ALA A 6 -17.96 -12.18 23.97
N SER A 7 -18.71 -12.24 22.89
CA SER A 7 -18.17 -11.98 21.56
C SER A 7 -17.86 -10.49 21.50
N PHE A 8 -16.57 -10.15 21.55
CA PHE A 8 -16.15 -8.77 21.35
C PHE A 8 -16.60 -8.32 19.95
N PHE A 9 -17.01 -7.06 19.83
CA PHE A 9 -17.46 -6.47 18.56
C PHE A 9 -16.42 -6.67 17.43
N CYS A 10 -15.12 -6.62 17.78
CA CYS A 10 -13.99 -6.85 16.87
C CYS A 10 -13.46 -8.29 16.85
N ASP A 11 -14.27 -9.30 17.23
CA ASP A 11 -13.86 -10.69 17.00
C ASP A 11 -13.63 -10.97 15.51
N ALA A 12 -12.56 -11.69 15.17
CA ALA A 12 -12.16 -11.92 13.79
C ALA A 12 -13.24 -12.64 12.95
N ALA A 13 -14.08 -13.47 13.55
CA ALA A 13 -15.20 -14.10 12.85
C ALA A 13 -16.33 -13.11 12.60
N ASN A 14 -16.60 -12.20 13.54
CA ASN A 14 -17.60 -11.14 13.39
C ASN A 14 -17.21 -10.17 12.27
N VAL A 15 -15.94 -9.75 12.24
CA VAL A 15 -15.41 -8.86 11.18
C VAL A 15 -15.53 -9.50 9.80
N ARG A 16 -15.15 -10.78 9.65
CA ARG A 16 -15.28 -11.50 8.37
C ARG A 16 -16.73 -11.66 7.93
N ARG A 17 -17.65 -11.90 8.87
CA ARG A 17 -19.09 -12.00 8.56
C ARG A 17 -19.63 -10.65 8.08
N ALA A 18 -19.28 -9.56 8.76
CA ALA A 18 -19.69 -8.22 8.38
C ALA A 18 -19.12 -7.83 7.00
N LEU A 19 -17.83 -8.08 6.77
CA LEU A 19 -17.18 -7.80 5.48
C LEU A 19 -17.84 -8.56 4.33
N ARG A 20 -18.15 -9.84 4.52
CA ARG A 20 -18.82 -10.63 3.48
C ARG A 20 -20.18 -10.05 3.09
N LYS A 21 -20.96 -9.57 4.06
CA LYS A 21 -22.24 -8.91 3.77
C LYS A 21 -22.04 -7.68 2.89
N ILE A 22 -21.04 -6.85 3.22
CA ILE A 22 -20.70 -5.66 2.43
C ILE A 22 -20.29 -6.03 1.00
N THR A 23 -19.48 -7.08 0.83
CA THR A 23 -18.99 -7.47 -0.51
C THR A 23 -20.05 -8.17 -1.37
N GLU A 24 -21.01 -8.86 -0.73
CA GLU A 24 -22.24 -9.36 -1.37
C GLU A 24 -23.10 -8.20 -1.85
N ASP A 25 -23.37 -7.21 -0.99
CA ASP A 25 -24.17 -6.02 -1.32
C ASP A 25 -23.50 -5.20 -2.45
N ALA A 26 -22.18 -5.12 -2.45
CA ALA A 26 -21.39 -4.44 -3.48
C ALA A 26 -21.21 -5.25 -4.78
N LYS A 27 -21.69 -6.51 -4.84
CA LYS A 27 -21.59 -7.42 -6.00
C LYS A 27 -20.15 -7.70 -6.48
N ILE A 28 -19.18 -7.67 -5.58
CA ILE A 28 -17.76 -7.96 -5.88
C ILE A 28 -17.35 -9.39 -5.48
N GLY A 29 -18.29 -10.19 -4.97
CA GLY A 29 -18.11 -11.59 -4.59
C GLY A 29 -17.98 -11.82 -3.08
N THR A 30 -17.90 -13.10 -2.69
CA THR A 30 -17.90 -13.54 -1.28
C THR A 30 -16.53 -13.95 -0.75
N GLY A 31 -15.53 -14.05 -1.63
CA GLY A 31 -14.16 -14.49 -1.30
C GLY A 31 -13.27 -13.41 -0.69
N TRP A 32 -13.78 -12.19 -0.48
CA TRP A 32 -13.00 -11.08 0.05
C TRP A 32 -12.65 -11.29 1.51
N LEU A 33 -11.35 -11.22 1.80
CA LEU A 33 -10.80 -11.25 3.15
C LEU A 33 -10.36 -9.85 3.55
N PRO A 34 -10.33 -9.50 4.86
CA PRO A 34 -9.81 -8.20 5.31
C PRO A 34 -8.37 -7.91 4.83
N ARG A 35 -7.58 -8.97 4.58
CA ARG A 35 -6.24 -8.86 3.99
C ARG A 35 -6.26 -8.24 2.59
N GLU A 36 -7.26 -8.55 1.78
CA GLU A 36 -7.39 -8.01 0.42
C GLU A 36 -7.56 -6.49 0.44
N LEU A 37 -8.25 -5.93 1.44
CA LEU A 37 -8.38 -4.48 1.61
C LEU A 37 -7.03 -3.80 1.85
N ARG A 38 -6.12 -4.44 2.60
CA ARG A 38 -4.74 -3.96 2.77
C ARG A 38 -3.99 -3.98 1.45
N HIS A 39 -4.16 -5.03 0.64
CA HIS A 39 -3.56 -5.08 -0.70
C HIS A 39 -4.13 -4.00 -1.64
N SER A 40 -5.43 -3.73 -1.57
CA SER A 40 -6.06 -2.66 -2.34
C SER A 40 -5.53 -1.28 -1.92
N PHE A 41 -5.41 -1.00 -0.62
CA PHE A 41 -4.85 0.25 -0.11
C PHE A 41 -3.44 0.51 -0.66
N VAL A 42 -2.54 -0.49 -0.53
CA VAL A 42 -1.16 -0.38 -1.02
C VAL A 42 -1.14 -0.15 -2.54
N SER A 43 -1.99 -0.86 -3.28
CA SER A 43 -2.06 -0.73 -4.75
C SER A 43 -2.53 0.66 -5.18
N ILE A 44 -3.51 1.24 -4.50
CA ILE A 44 -4.00 2.60 -4.77
C ILE A 44 -2.89 3.62 -4.49
N MET A 45 -2.24 3.55 -3.32
CA MET A 45 -1.19 4.48 -2.93
C MET A 45 0.02 4.42 -3.87
N SER A 46 0.42 3.22 -4.27
CA SER A 46 1.46 3.00 -5.28
C SER A 46 1.06 3.57 -6.64
N GLY A 47 -0.19 3.35 -7.08
CA GLY A 47 -0.72 3.89 -8.33
C GLY A 47 -0.74 5.43 -8.38
N GLN A 48 -0.80 6.10 -7.22
CA GLN A 48 -0.70 7.55 -7.09
C GLN A 48 0.75 8.06 -6.93
N GLY A 49 1.74 7.17 -6.98
CA GLY A 49 3.16 7.53 -6.87
C GLY A 49 3.63 7.86 -5.46
N VAL A 50 2.89 7.43 -4.42
CA VAL A 50 3.36 7.57 -3.03
C VAL A 50 4.56 6.64 -2.80
N PRO A 51 5.66 7.12 -2.21
CA PRO A 51 6.83 6.28 -1.93
C PRO A 51 6.50 5.09 -1.03
N LEU A 52 7.12 3.95 -1.29
CA LEU A 52 6.82 2.69 -0.58
C LEU A 52 7.19 2.75 0.90
N GLU A 53 8.21 3.52 1.28
CA GLU A 53 8.58 3.75 2.68
C GLU A 53 7.42 4.40 3.45
N ILE A 54 6.79 5.42 2.86
CA ILE A 54 5.63 6.10 3.45
C ILE A 54 4.43 5.15 3.53
N ILE A 55 4.22 4.34 2.49
CA ILE A 55 3.13 3.36 2.50
C ILE A 55 3.37 2.30 3.58
N ALA A 56 4.61 1.84 3.77
CA ALA A 56 4.98 0.83 4.77
C ALA A 56 4.73 1.32 6.19
N ASP A 57 5.05 2.59 6.47
CA ASP A 57 4.75 3.25 7.74
C ASP A 57 3.24 3.32 7.99
N LEU A 58 2.45 3.70 6.97
CA LEU A 58 0.99 3.82 7.08
C LEU A 58 0.26 2.50 7.36
N VAL A 59 0.74 1.37 6.82
CA VAL A 59 0.14 0.05 7.09
C VAL A 59 0.64 -0.59 8.38
N GLY A 60 1.55 0.06 9.10
CA GLY A 60 2.06 -0.39 10.40
C GLY A 60 2.93 -1.64 10.29
N HIS A 61 3.67 -1.80 9.20
CA HIS A 61 4.65 -2.88 9.12
C HIS A 61 5.83 -2.59 10.06
N ALA A 62 6.27 -3.60 10.82
CA ALA A 62 7.51 -3.52 11.61
C ALA A 62 8.79 -3.56 10.74
N GLY A 63 8.65 -3.66 9.41
CA GLY A 63 9.73 -3.67 8.44
C GLY A 63 9.23 -3.75 6.98
N THR A 64 10.07 -3.34 6.03
CA THR A 64 9.75 -3.21 4.59
C THR A 64 9.74 -4.54 3.80
N SER A 65 10.09 -5.66 4.44
CA SER A 65 10.43 -6.93 3.80
C SER A 65 9.28 -7.62 3.05
N VAL A 66 8.01 -7.38 3.42
CA VAL A 66 6.84 -7.91 2.68
C VAL A 66 6.41 -6.96 1.55
N THR A 67 6.86 -5.70 1.56
CA THR A 67 6.48 -4.67 0.58
C THR A 67 7.52 -4.50 -0.52
N GLU A 68 8.82 -4.69 -0.24
CA GLU A 68 9.86 -4.62 -1.28
C GLU A 68 9.78 -5.76 -2.31
N ALA A 69 9.42 -6.97 -1.88
CA ALA A 69 9.43 -8.15 -2.74
C ALA A 69 8.32 -8.13 -3.81
N VAL A 70 7.20 -7.46 -3.54
CA VAL A 70 6.03 -7.44 -4.45
C VAL A 70 6.08 -6.28 -5.44
N TYR A 71 6.88 -5.23 -5.20
CA TYR A 71 6.72 -3.94 -5.90
C TYR A 71 7.93 -3.41 -6.67
N ARG A 72 9.04 -4.16 -6.79
CA ARG A 72 10.17 -3.81 -7.69
C ARG A 72 9.75 -3.57 -9.15
N GLN A 73 8.62 -4.11 -9.60
CA GLN A 73 8.11 -3.93 -10.97
C GLN A 73 7.64 -2.48 -11.27
N GLN A 74 7.25 -1.71 -10.25
CA GLN A 74 6.70 -0.35 -10.40
C GLN A 74 7.70 0.79 -10.09
N LEU A 75 8.98 0.50 -9.82
CA LEU A 75 10.02 1.51 -9.59
C LEU A 75 10.54 2.18 -10.87
N ARG A 76 10.14 1.70 -12.06
CA ARG A 76 10.58 2.28 -13.34
C ARG A 76 10.26 3.79 -13.49
N PRO A 77 9.09 4.32 -13.08
CA PRO A 77 8.82 5.76 -13.13
C PRO A 77 9.68 6.56 -12.14
N VAL A 78 9.99 5.99 -10.97
CA VAL A 78 10.74 6.68 -9.90
C VAL A 78 12.22 6.80 -10.27
N ILE A 79 12.82 5.76 -10.86
CA ILE A 79 14.23 5.81 -11.31
C ILE A 79 14.41 6.90 -12.37
N THR A 80 13.49 6.99 -13.35
CA THR A 80 13.53 8.04 -14.37
C THR A 80 13.35 9.43 -13.77
N LYS A 81 12.46 9.59 -12.77
CA LYS A 81 12.27 10.85 -12.06
C LYS A 81 13.51 11.28 -11.26
N SER A 82 14.19 10.34 -10.60
CA SER A 82 15.43 10.61 -9.88
C SER A 82 16.57 10.98 -10.82
N ALA A 83 16.70 10.30 -11.97
CA ALA A 83 17.66 10.65 -13.00
C ALA A 83 17.39 12.07 -13.54
N HIS A 84 16.13 12.41 -13.84
CA HIS A 84 15.77 13.75 -14.29
C HIS A 84 16.01 14.83 -13.22
N THR A 85 15.79 14.51 -11.95
CA THR A 85 16.08 15.43 -10.83
C THR A 85 17.58 15.67 -10.72
N MET A 86 18.40 14.63 -10.85
CA MET A 86 19.86 14.75 -10.88
C MET A 86 20.35 15.55 -12.10
N ASP A 87 19.74 15.35 -13.27
CA ASP A 87 20.03 16.17 -14.45
C ASP A 87 19.62 17.64 -14.27
N THR A 88 18.57 17.94 -13.50
CA THR A 88 18.24 19.33 -13.14
C THR A 88 19.26 19.92 -12.17
N VAL A 89 19.59 19.19 -11.10
CA VAL A 89 20.53 19.66 -10.06
C VAL A 89 21.94 19.87 -10.59
N PHE A 90 22.42 18.98 -11.47
CA PHE A 90 23.79 19.01 -12.01
C PHE A 90 23.89 19.50 -13.46
N GLY A 91 22.78 19.62 -14.18
CA GLY A 91 22.74 20.15 -15.55
C GLY A 91 22.83 21.67 -15.59
N ASP A 92 22.26 22.37 -14.60
CA ASP A 92 22.40 23.83 -14.47
C ASP A 92 23.84 24.24 -14.13
N SER A 93 24.58 23.38 -13.42
CA SER A 93 25.99 23.63 -13.06
C SER A 93 26.92 23.64 -14.30
N ARG A 94 26.58 22.91 -15.37
CA ARG A 94 27.41 22.85 -16.60
C ARG A 94 27.22 24.03 -17.55
N ARG A 95 26.13 24.79 -17.42
CA ARG A 95 25.91 26.00 -18.25
C ARG A 95 26.58 27.24 -17.68
N ALA A 96 26.88 27.27 -16.38
CA ALA A 96 27.53 28.41 -15.72
C ALA A 96 29.07 28.46 -15.89
N GLU A 97 29.70 27.39 -16.38
CA GLU A 97 31.15 27.33 -16.64
C GLU A 97 31.51 27.55 -18.13
N SER A 98 30.54 27.87 -18.99
CA SER A 98 30.75 28.06 -20.44
C SER A 98 30.42 29.47 -20.95
N GLU A 99 30.34 30.46 -20.05
CA GLU A 99 30.31 31.90 -20.36
C GLU A 99 31.59 32.61 -19.92
#